data_AF-R1D3I9-F1
#
_entry.id   AF-R1D3I9-F1
#
_cell.length_a   1.000
_cell.length_b   1.000
_cell.length_c   1.000
_cell.angle_alpha   90.00
_cell.angle_beta   90.00
_cell.angle_gamma   90.00
#
_symmetry.space_group_name_H-M   'P 1'
#
loop_
_entity.id
_entity.type
_entity.pdbx_description
1 polymer ?
#
loop_
_entity_poly.entity_id
_entity_poly.type
_entity_poly.pdbx_seq_one_letter_code
_entity_poly.pdbx_strand_id
1 'polypeptide(L)'
;IGVGAFYGCSSLVSIDLPATLTSIGDGAFGSCSALSSITFSATLTSIGNRAFECCSSLVYIDLPATLTSIGMQAFYYCSALTSVTLPAGLTSIGDYAFECCSSLAAISLPVGLTSIGNGAFSGTSLASVAFPASLVSIGDDAFYRCSSLARVTFPATLTTIGGNAFARCSSLARVILPAGLTSIGHNAFDSCSALTSIHLPAALTSIGNGAFSGCTSLAYVAFPASLTSIDSAFWNCSSLARVTFPAGLTSIGSLAFALCSSLSRVTVP
;
A
#
# COMPACT_ATOMS: atom_id res chain seq x y z
N ILE A 1 -0.58 27.17 -12.51
CA ILE A 1 -1.79 27.51 -11.73
C ILE A 1 -1.38 27.67 -10.28
N GLY A 2 -1.77 28.78 -9.64
CA GLY A 2 -1.37 29.08 -8.27
C GLY A 2 -2.05 28.20 -7.22
N VAL A 3 -1.57 28.32 -5.97
CA VAL A 3 -2.13 27.62 -4.79
C VAL A 3 -3.62 27.99 -4.63
N GLY A 4 -4.47 26.98 -4.48
CA GLY A 4 -5.91 27.13 -4.19
C GLY A 4 -6.74 27.84 -5.28
N ALA A 5 -6.23 28.00 -6.50
CA ALA A 5 -6.84 28.87 -7.52
C ALA A 5 -8.31 28.56 -7.86
N PHE A 6 -8.70 27.29 -7.80
CA PHE A 6 -10.06 26.80 -8.02
C PHE A 6 -10.57 25.96 -6.83
N TYR A 7 -9.98 26.14 -5.65
CA TYR A 7 -10.36 25.36 -4.48
C TYR A 7 -11.86 25.56 -4.16
N GLY A 8 -12.58 24.45 -3.99
CA GLY A 8 -14.00 24.45 -3.67
C GLY A 8 -14.92 24.87 -4.81
N CYS A 9 -14.42 24.99 -6.05
CA CYS A 9 -15.26 25.18 -7.23
C CYS A 9 -16.03 23.89 -7.55
N SER A 10 -16.97 23.52 -6.69
CA SER A 10 -17.72 22.25 -6.70
C SER A 10 -18.64 22.07 -7.91
N SER A 11 -18.89 23.13 -8.68
CA SER A 11 -19.65 23.09 -9.95
C SER A 11 -18.76 23.04 -11.20
N LEU A 12 -17.43 23.11 -11.06
CA LEU A 12 -16.50 23.04 -12.19
C LEU A 12 -16.48 21.61 -12.76
N VAL A 13 -16.94 21.43 -14.01
CA VAL A 13 -17.05 20.09 -14.63
C VAL A 13 -15.83 19.74 -15.47
N SER A 14 -15.21 20.73 -16.12
CA SER A 14 -14.03 20.59 -16.98
C SER A 14 -13.26 21.91 -17.01
N ILE A 15 -11.98 21.85 -17.40
CA ILE A 15 -11.12 23.01 -17.59
C ILE A 15 -10.13 22.73 -18.73
N ASP A 16 -9.95 23.72 -19.61
CA ASP A 16 -8.92 23.69 -20.64
C ASP A 16 -7.63 24.30 -20.08
N LEU A 17 -6.60 23.47 -19.90
CA LEU A 17 -5.29 23.92 -19.44
C LEU A 17 -4.43 24.38 -20.64
N PRO A 18 -3.70 25.50 -20.54
CA PRO A 18 -2.84 25.94 -21.62
C PRO A 18 -1.67 24.98 -21.82
N ALA A 19 -1.27 24.76 -23.08
CA ALA A 19 -0.15 23.88 -23.44
C ALA A 19 1.23 24.34 -22.92
N THR A 20 1.32 25.58 -22.40
CA THR A 20 2.52 26.14 -21.76
C THR A 20 2.53 25.95 -20.25
N LEU A 21 1.49 25.32 -19.67
CA LEU A 21 1.39 25.13 -18.22
C LEU A 21 2.48 24.17 -17.72
N THR A 22 3.34 24.66 -16.84
CA THR A 22 4.44 23.88 -16.26
C THR A 22 4.17 23.39 -14.84
N SER A 23 3.25 24.02 -14.10
CA SER A 23 2.95 23.63 -12.72
C SER A 23 1.49 23.85 -12.29
N ILE A 24 1.04 22.99 -11.39
CA ILE A 24 -0.23 23.12 -10.65
C ILE A 24 0.10 23.19 -9.16
N GLY A 25 -0.23 24.31 -8.51
CA GLY A 25 0.08 24.54 -7.10
C GLY A 25 -0.79 23.75 -6.14
N ASP A 26 -0.43 23.81 -4.86
CA ASP A 26 -1.12 23.10 -3.78
C ASP A 26 -2.61 23.47 -3.72
N GLY A 27 -3.48 22.47 -3.57
CA GLY A 27 -4.93 22.67 -3.46
C GLY A 27 -5.60 23.31 -4.68
N ALA A 28 -4.91 23.45 -5.83
CA ALA A 28 -5.38 24.25 -6.96
C ALA A 28 -6.80 23.88 -7.44
N PHE A 29 -7.17 22.60 -7.43
CA PHE A 29 -8.50 22.08 -7.75
C PHE A 29 -9.09 21.25 -6.58
N GLY A 30 -8.58 21.46 -5.36
CA GLY A 30 -9.09 20.75 -4.19
C GLY A 30 -10.59 21.02 -4.00
N SER A 31 -11.37 19.98 -3.71
CA SER A 31 -12.84 20.02 -3.57
C SER A 31 -13.61 20.45 -4.83
N CYS A 32 -13.02 20.37 -6.04
CA CYS A 32 -13.76 20.44 -7.30
C CYS A 32 -14.55 19.15 -7.56
N SER A 33 -15.57 18.87 -6.75
CA SER A 33 -16.26 17.58 -6.71
C SER A 33 -16.99 17.21 -8.01
N ALA A 34 -17.39 18.16 -8.85
CA ALA A 34 -17.98 17.91 -10.17
C ALA A 34 -16.95 17.76 -11.31
N LEU A 35 -15.65 17.99 -11.05
CA LEU A 35 -14.62 17.91 -12.08
C LEU A 35 -14.48 16.46 -12.53
N SER A 36 -14.92 16.19 -13.76
CA SER A 36 -15.07 14.84 -14.30
C SER A 36 -13.95 14.46 -15.27
N SER A 37 -13.32 15.47 -15.88
CA SER A 37 -12.22 15.32 -16.82
C SER A 37 -11.25 16.49 -16.72
N ILE A 38 -9.97 16.19 -16.95
CA ILE A 38 -8.91 17.18 -17.08
C ILE A 38 -7.87 16.65 -18.07
N THR A 39 -7.41 17.53 -18.96
CA THR A 39 -6.29 17.22 -19.86
C THR A 39 -5.08 17.98 -19.38
N PHE A 40 -4.02 17.25 -19.00
CA PHE A 40 -2.78 17.86 -18.54
C PHE A 40 -1.92 18.34 -19.69
N SER A 41 -1.21 19.45 -19.48
CA SER A 41 -0.20 19.92 -20.44
C SER A 41 0.97 18.92 -20.52
N ALA A 42 1.45 18.65 -21.73
CA ALA A 42 2.65 17.84 -21.96
C ALA A 42 3.94 18.45 -21.37
N THR A 43 3.90 19.74 -20.98
CA THR A 43 5.03 20.44 -20.33
C THR A 43 4.94 20.46 -18.80
N LEU A 44 3.91 19.85 -18.21
CA LEU A 44 3.69 19.89 -16.77
C LEU A 44 4.75 19.07 -16.03
N THR A 45 5.50 19.71 -15.14
CA THR A 45 6.59 19.08 -14.39
C THR A 45 6.25 18.86 -12.91
N SER A 46 5.20 19.50 -12.39
CA SER A 46 4.81 19.34 -10.98
C SER A 46 3.31 19.47 -10.73
N ILE A 47 2.83 18.62 -9.81
CA ILE A 47 1.50 18.67 -9.20
C ILE A 47 1.69 18.82 -7.70
N GLY A 48 1.19 19.93 -7.14
CA GLY A 48 1.30 20.26 -5.74
C GLY A 48 0.48 19.36 -4.81
N ASN A 49 0.66 19.55 -3.51
CA ASN A 49 -0.06 18.80 -2.49
C ASN A 49 -1.56 19.10 -2.57
N ARG A 50 -2.41 18.08 -2.39
CA ARG A 50 -3.89 18.22 -2.43
C ARG A 50 -4.43 18.86 -3.72
N ALA A 51 -3.65 18.90 -4.80
CA ALA A 51 -4.01 19.64 -6.01
C ALA A 51 -5.36 19.23 -6.60
N PHE A 52 -5.75 17.96 -6.49
CA PHE A 52 -7.03 17.40 -6.92
C PHE A 52 -7.75 16.64 -5.81
N GLU A 53 -7.44 16.96 -4.54
CA GLU A 53 -8.12 16.38 -3.38
C GLU A 53 -9.64 16.50 -3.53
N CYS A 54 -10.40 15.46 -3.22
CA CYS A 54 -11.87 15.43 -3.27
C CYS A 54 -12.46 15.77 -4.65
N CYS A 55 -11.72 15.60 -5.76
CA CYS A 55 -12.29 15.60 -7.11
C CYS A 55 -13.05 14.28 -7.36
N SER A 56 -14.15 14.08 -6.65
CA SER A 56 -14.85 12.80 -6.55
C SER A 56 -15.56 12.34 -7.82
N SER A 57 -15.71 13.21 -8.83
CA SER A 57 -16.23 12.84 -10.15
C SER A 57 -15.16 12.51 -11.19
N LEU A 58 -13.87 12.66 -10.87
CA LEU A 58 -12.79 12.46 -11.82
C LEU A 58 -12.60 10.96 -12.10
N VAL A 59 -12.86 10.53 -13.33
CA VAL A 59 -12.91 9.09 -13.70
C VAL A 59 -11.57 8.57 -14.22
N TYR A 60 -10.83 9.40 -14.92
CA TYR A 60 -9.59 9.05 -15.62
C TYR A 60 -8.56 10.17 -15.51
N ILE A 61 -7.30 9.79 -15.38
CA ILE A 61 -6.15 10.70 -15.33
C ILE A 61 -5.04 10.15 -16.22
N ASP A 62 -4.53 10.99 -17.13
CA ASP A 62 -3.33 10.73 -17.92
C ASP A 62 -2.22 11.71 -17.49
N LEU A 63 -1.24 11.24 -16.71
CA LEU A 63 -0.17 12.11 -16.23
C LEU A 63 0.93 12.25 -17.29
N PRO A 64 1.40 13.49 -17.57
CA PRO A 64 2.35 13.73 -18.65
C PRO A 64 3.74 13.17 -18.33
N ALA A 65 4.46 12.73 -19.36
CA ALA A 65 5.76 12.06 -19.24
C ALA A 65 6.85 12.91 -18.53
N THR A 66 6.69 14.24 -18.50
CA THR A 66 7.57 15.20 -17.84
C THR A 66 7.43 15.26 -16.32
N LEU A 67 6.37 14.67 -15.76
CA LEU A 67 6.12 14.68 -14.33
C LEU A 67 7.00 13.66 -13.61
N THR A 68 7.81 14.13 -12.66
CA THR A 68 8.77 13.27 -11.92
C THR A 68 8.30 12.89 -10.51
N SER A 69 7.28 13.58 -9.98
CA SER A 69 6.72 13.33 -8.65
C SER A 69 5.23 13.71 -8.57
N ILE A 70 4.52 13.08 -7.64
CA ILE A 70 3.13 13.40 -7.27
C ILE A 70 3.14 13.86 -5.81
N GLY A 71 2.56 15.05 -5.55
CA GLY A 71 2.50 15.63 -4.21
C GLY A 71 1.67 14.82 -3.21
N MET A 72 1.84 15.13 -1.93
CA MET A 72 1.06 14.54 -0.84
C MET A 72 -0.44 14.80 -1.06
N GLN A 73 -1.27 13.76 -0.92
CA GLN A 73 -2.73 13.84 -1.08
C GLN A 73 -3.21 14.39 -2.44
N ALA A 74 -2.35 14.38 -3.48
CA ALA A 74 -2.67 15.05 -4.75
C ALA A 74 -4.00 14.60 -5.37
N PHE A 75 -4.38 13.33 -5.24
CA PHE A 75 -5.65 12.76 -5.69
C PHE A 75 -6.40 12.05 -4.55
N TYR A 76 -6.23 12.53 -3.31
CA TYR A 76 -6.95 12.01 -2.14
C TYR A 76 -8.47 12.09 -2.38
N TYR A 77 -9.19 11.00 -2.11
CA TYR A 77 -10.64 10.91 -2.23
C TYR A 77 -11.21 11.20 -3.64
N CYS A 78 -10.43 10.94 -4.70
CA CYS A 78 -10.95 10.84 -6.07
C CYS A 78 -11.72 9.52 -6.24
N SER A 79 -12.86 9.38 -5.58
CA SER A 79 -13.57 8.09 -5.42
C SER A 79 -14.11 7.48 -6.72
N ALA A 80 -14.38 8.27 -7.75
CA ALA A 80 -14.78 7.78 -9.08
C ALA A 80 -13.59 7.38 -9.99
N LEU A 81 -12.34 7.59 -9.55
CA LEU A 81 -11.15 7.35 -10.35
C LEU A 81 -10.97 5.86 -10.60
N THR A 82 -11.12 5.44 -11.85
CA THR A 82 -11.02 4.03 -12.26
C THR A 82 -9.69 3.68 -12.89
N SER A 83 -9.01 4.67 -13.48
CA SER A 83 -7.76 4.47 -14.22
C SER A 83 -6.84 5.69 -14.12
N VAL A 84 -5.55 5.41 -13.89
CA VAL A 84 -4.47 6.40 -13.84
C VAL A 84 -3.32 5.90 -14.70
N THR A 85 -2.91 6.69 -15.69
CA THR A 85 -1.64 6.47 -16.39
C THR A 85 -0.55 7.22 -15.63
N LEU A 86 0.39 6.48 -15.02
CA LEU A 86 1.57 7.05 -14.39
C LEU A 86 2.69 7.25 -15.42
N PRO A 87 3.48 8.33 -15.34
CA PRO A 87 4.56 8.59 -16.27
C PRO A 87 5.76 7.69 -15.99
N ALA A 88 6.46 7.27 -17.06
CA ALA A 88 7.58 6.34 -16.95
C ALA A 88 8.76 6.88 -16.11
N GLY A 89 8.93 8.21 -16.06
CA GLY A 89 9.97 8.90 -15.27
C GLY A 89 9.63 9.14 -13.80
N LEU A 90 8.44 8.72 -13.34
CA LEU A 90 8.03 8.88 -11.94
C LEU A 90 8.87 7.97 -11.03
N THR A 91 9.60 8.56 -10.09
CA THR A 91 10.47 7.83 -9.17
C THR A 91 9.85 7.60 -7.79
N SER A 92 8.85 8.40 -7.41
CA SER A 92 8.16 8.29 -6.11
C SER A 92 6.69 8.69 -6.20
N ILE A 93 5.84 8.02 -5.41
CA ILE A 93 4.44 8.41 -5.17
C ILE A 93 4.34 8.98 -3.76
N GLY A 94 3.83 10.20 -3.63
CA GLY A 94 3.72 10.91 -2.35
C GLY A 94 2.73 10.27 -1.37
N ASP A 95 2.85 10.65 -0.11
CA ASP A 95 1.97 10.18 0.96
C ASP A 95 0.50 10.47 0.64
N TYR A 96 -0.35 9.46 0.81
CA TYR A 96 -1.80 9.50 0.62
C TYR A 96 -2.24 9.95 -0.79
N ALA A 97 -1.36 9.86 -1.80
CA ALA A 97 -1.59 10.42 -3.13
C ALA A 97 -2.87 9.92 -3.80
N PHE A 98 -3.23 8.65 -3.63
CA PHE A 98 -4.45 8.01 -4.15
C PHE A 98 -5.29 7.37 -3.03
N GLU A 99 -5.14 7.84 -1.79
CA GLU A 99 -5.96 7.33 -0.69
C GLU A 99 -7.45 7.57 -0.97
N CYS A 100 -8.29 6.58 -0.64
CA CYS A 100 -9.73 6.58 -0.87
C CYS A 100 -10.16 6.73 -2.35
N CYS A 101 -9.28 6.44 -3.31
CA CYS A 101 -9.67 6.21 -4.71
C CYS A 101 -10.37 4.85 -4.84
N SER A 102 -11.56 4.73 -4.25
CA SER A 102 -12.26 3.45 -4.04
C SER A 102 -12.71 2.74 -5.31
N SER A 103 -12.76 3.42 -6.46
CA SER A 103 -13.03 2.79 -7.76
C SER A 103 -11.76 2.32 -8.50
N LEU A 104 -10.57 2.62 -7.98
CA LEU A 104 -9.31 2.28 -8.64
C LEU A 104 -9.01 0.79 -8.44
N ALA A 105 -9.29 0.00 -9.49
CA ALA A 105 -9.19 -1.46 -9.44
C ALA A 105 -7.87 -2.04 -9.99
N ALA A 106 -7.16 -1.25 -10.80
CA ALA A 106 -5.87 -1.62 -11.36
C ALA A 106 -4.95 -0.40 -11.46
N ILE A 107 -3.65 -0.64 -11.35
CA ILE A 107 -2.63 0.38 -11.59
C ILE A 107 -1.37 -0.26 -12.17
N SER A 108 -0.76 0.42 -13.14
CA SER A 108 0.56 0.08 -13.65
C SER A 108 1.60 0.99 -13.01
N LEU A 109 2.44 0.43 -12.15
CA LEU A 109 3.52 1.17 -11.51
C LEU A 109 4.71 1.32 -12.49
N PRO A 110 5.35 2.50 -12.57
CA PRO A 110 6.45 2.74 -13.50
C PRO A 110 7.70 1.96 -13.11
N VAL A 111 8.47 1.52 -14.11
CA VAL A 111 9.64 0.64 -13.93
C VAL A 111 10.79 1.25 -13.11
N GLY A 112 10.82 2.58 -12.98
CA GLY A 112 11.80 3.32 -12.20
C GLY A 112 11.33 3.73 -10.79
N LEU A 113 10.12 3.33 -10.37
CA LEU A 113 9.58 3.69 -9.06
C LEU A 113 10.40 3.04 -7.95
N THR A 114 10.95 3.83 -7.03
CA THR A 114 11.81 3.35 -5.94
C THR A 114 11.09 3.33 -4.59
N SER A 115 10.07 4.17 -4.40
CA SER A 115 9.30 4.26 -3.17
C SER A 115 7.81 4.53 -3.38
N ILE A 116 7.00 3.98 -2.47
CA ILE A 116 5.58 4.27 -2.31
C ILE A 116 5.38 4.90 -0.93
N GLY A 117 4.86 6.12 -0.88
CA GLY A 117 4.62 6.88 0.35
C GLY A 117 3.57 6.27 1.26
N ASN A 118 3.44 6.83 2.46
CA ASN A 118 2.51 6.36 3.48
C ASN A 118 1.07 6.52 2.98
N GLY A 119 0.22 5.51 3.17
CA GLY A 119 -1.19 5.57 2.76
C GLY A 119 -1.45 5.75 1.27
N ALA A 120 -0.44 5.69 0.40
CA ALA A 120 -0.55 6.12 -1.01
C ALA A 120 -1.70 5.48 -1.79
N PHE A 121 -2.06 4.23 -1.50
CA PHE A 121 -3.18 3.49 -2.09
C PHE A 121 -4.16 2.96 -1.04
N SER A 122 -4.17 3.55 0.17
CA SER A 122 -5.11 3.20 1.24
C SER A 122 -6.55 3.30 0.75
N GLY A 123 -7.37 2.28 1.00
CA GLY A 123 -8.79 2.25 0.63
C GLY A 123 -9.09 2.16 -0.87
N THR A 124 -8.13 1.75 -1.70
CA THR A 124 -8.38 1.47 -3.12
C THR A 124 -8.98 0.08 -3.34
N SER A 125 -9.56 -0.16 -4.52
CA SER A 125 -10.12 -1.46 -4.91
C SER A 125 -9.15 -2.32 -5.71
N LEU A 126 -7.84 -2.08 -5.58
CA LEU A 126 -6.80 -2.79 -6.34
C LEU A 126 -6.93 -4.30 -6.12
N ALA A 127 -7.13 -5.05 -7.20
CA ALA A 127 -7.22 -6.51 -7.14
C ALA A 127 -5.84 -7.19 -7.09
N SER A 128 -4.86 -6.56 -7.71
CA SER A 128 -3.45 -7.00 -7.77
C SER A 128 -2.55 -5.80 -8.00
N VAL A 129 -1.30 -5.89 -7.54
CA VAL A 129 -0.27 -4.87 -7.78
C VAL A 129 1.00 -5.56 -8.28
N ALA A 130 1.49 -5.12 -9.44
CA ALA A 130 2.79 -5.53 -9.96
C ALA A 130 3.84 -4.51 -9.53
N PHE A 131 4.63 -4.86 -8.53
CA PHE A 131 5.70 -4.00 -8.05
C PHE A 131 6.91 -4.03 -8.99
N PRO A 132 7.50 -2.87 -9.33
CA PRO A 132 8.66 -2.81 -10.20
C PRO A 132 9.91 -3.32 -9.47
N ALA A 133 10.87 -3.87 -10.23
CA ALA A 133 12.10 -4.43 -9.69
C ALA A 133 13.01 -3.38 -9.01
N SER A 134 12.75 -2.09 -9.20
CA SER A 134 13.44 -0.97 -8.55
C SER A 134 12.89 -0.61 -7.18
N LEU A 135 11.74 -1.15 -6.76
CA LEU A 135 11.08 -0.74 -5.52
C LEU A 135 11.89 -1.22 -4.31
N VAL A 136 12.23 -0.28 -3.42
CA VAL A 136 13.07 -0.53 -2.24
C VAL A 136 12.25 -0.48 -0.94
N SER A 137 11.21 0.36 -0.89
CA SER A 137 10.39 0.57 0.30
C SER A 137 8.90 0.76 0.00
N ILE A 138 8.07 0.29 0.93
CA ILE A 138 6.62 0.52 0.98
C ILE A 138 6.33 1.19 2.33
N GLY A 139 5.77 2.39 2.30
CA GLY A 139 5.44 3.17 3.49
C GLY A 139 4.34 2.56 4.36
N ASP A 140 4.14 3.17 5.52
CA ASP A 140 3.09 2.78 6.46
C ASP A 140 1.71 2.99 5.80
N ASP A 141 0.76 2.10 6.07
CA ASP A 141 -0.61 2.15 5.54
C ASP A 141 -0.74 2.15 3.99
N ALA A 142 0.36 1.96 3.23
CA ALA A 142 0.39 2.17 1.78
C ALA A 142 -0.72 1.46 0.99
N PHE A 143 -1.11 0.26 1.41
CA PHE A 143 -2.24 -0.52 0.87
C PHE A 143 -3.26 -0.89 1.97
N TYR A 144 -3.36 -0.08 3.03
CA TYR A 144 -4.35 -0.27 4.09
C TYR A 144 -5.77 -0.38 3.52
N ARG A 145 -6.57 -1.36 3.98
CA ARG A 145 -7.95 -1.60 3.51
C ARG A 145 -8.11 -1.76 1.98
N CYS A 146 -7.09 -2.24 1.27
CA CYS A 146 -7.27 -2.73 -0.11
C CYS A 146 -8.01 -4.09 -0.09
N SER A 147 -9.30 -4.08 0.21
CA SER A 147 -10.07 -5.29 0.52
C SER A 147 -10.20 -6.27 -0.65
N SER A 148 -10.05 -5.78 -1.89
CA SER A 148 -10.04 -6.57 -3.12
C SER A 148 -8.68 -7.19 -3.46
N LEU A 149 -7.59 -6.77 -2.79
CA LEU A 149 -6.24 -7.19 -3.11
C LEU A 149 -6.05 -8.67 -2.76
N ALA A 150 -5.99 -9.54 -3.77
CA ALA A 150 -6.01 -10.99 -3.57
C ALA A 150 -4.61 -11.61 -3.49
N ARG A 151 -3.64 -10.99 -4.17
CA ARG A 151 -2.27 -11.48 -4.27
C ARG A 151 -1.28 -10.34 -4.32
N VAL A 152 -0.17 -10.54 -3.63
CA VAL A 152 1.02 -9.68 -3.72
C VAL A 152 2.27 -10.50 -3.99
N THR A 153 3.11 -10.02 -4.90
CA THR A 153 4.46 -10.54 -5.15
C THR A 153 5.42 -9.38 -5.09
N PHE A 154 6.35 -9.42 -4.13
CA PHE A 154 7.30 -8.35 -3.90
C PHE A 154 8.56 -8.51 -4.76
N PRO A 155 9.23 -7.42 -5.14
CA PRO A 155 10.49 -7.48 -5.86
C PRO A 155 11.63 -7.89 -4.93
N ALA A 156 12.68 -8.49 -5.49
CA ALA A 156 13.82 -8.99 -4.72
C ALA A 156 14.60 -7.88 -3.97
N THR A 157 14.47 -6.63 -4.41
CA THR A 157 15.09 -5.43 -3.85
C THR A 157 14.38 -4.88 -2.61
N LEU A 158 13.14 -5.32 -2.32
CA LEU A 158 12.38 -4.82 -1.19
C LEU A 158 12.99 -5.32 0.12
N THR A 159 13.38 -4.39 0.99
CA THR A 159 14.03 -4.70 2.26
C THR A 159 13.12 -4.49 3.48
N THR A 160 12.10 -3.63 3.35
CA THR A 160 11.18 -3.28 4.43
C THR A 160 9.73 -3.21 3.96
N ILE A 161 8.81 -3.58 4.85
CA ILE A 161 7.36 -3.36 4.71
C ILE A 161 6.92 -2.51 5.92
N GLY A 162 6.29 -1.35 5.65
CA GLY A 162 5.80 -0.43 6.68
C GLY A 162 4.71 -1.03 7.59
N GLY A 163 4.44 -0.34 8.68
CA GLY A 163 3.35 -0.65 9.60
C GLY A 163 1.99 -0.53 8.91
N ASN A 164 1.06 -1.42 9.21
CA ASN A 164 -0.28 -1.49 8.60
C ASN A 164 -0.30 -1.55 7.04
N ALA A 165 0.86 -1.73 6.37
CA ALA A 165 0.98 -1.53 4.93
C ALA A 165 -0.02 -2.36 4.10
N PHE A 166 -0.39 -3.55 4.56
CA PHE A 166 -1.41 -4.42 3.97
C PHE A 166 -2.51 -4.79 4.98
N ALA A 167 -2.64 -4.05 6.09
CA ALA A 167 -3.67 -4.35 7.08
C ALA A 167 -5.07 -4.21 6.46
N ARG A 168 -5.97 -5.12 6.88
CA ARG A 168 -7.35 -5.25 6.40
C ARG A 168 -7.48 -5.49 4.89
N CYS A 169 -6.45 -6.01 4.23
CA CYS A 169 -6.59 -6.62 2.91
C CYS A 169 -7.27 -7.99 3.02
N SER A 170 -8.58 -8.00 3.30
CA SER A 170 -9.32 -9.21 3.67
C SER A 170 -9.32 -10.31 2.60
N SER A 171 -9.15 -9.97 1.32
CA SER A 171 -9.03 -10.94 0.23
C SER A 171 -7.61 -11.46 0.00
N LEU A 172 -6.60 -10.93 0.70
CA LEU A 172 -5.18 -11.24 0.47
C LEU A 172 -4.88 -12.68 0.90
N ALA A 173 -4.96 -13.59 -0.06
CA ALA A 173 -4.83 -15.03 0.18
C ALA A 173 -3.39 -15.53 0.01
N ARG A 174 -2.58 -14.81 -0.79
CA ARG A 174 -1.21 -15.21 -1.11
C ARG A 174 -0.23 -14.03 -1.06
N VAL A 175 0.77 -14.19 -0.19
CA VAL A 175 1.90 -13.27 -0.05
C VAL A 175 3.20 -14.05 -0.28
N ILE A 176 4.04 -13.55 -1.17
CA ILE A 176 5.40 -14.07 -1.40
C ILE A 176 6.39 -13.01 -0.96
N LEU A 177 7.00 -13.20 0.21
CA LEU A 177 8.01 -12.30 0.76
C LEU A 177 9.36 -12.50 0.02
N PRO A 178 10.11 -11.43 -0.27
CA PRO A 178 11.40 -11.53 -0.94
C PRO A 178 12.48 -12.01 0.03
N ALA A 179 13.49 -12.72 -0.50
CA ALA A 179 14.53 -13.33 0.32
C ALA A 179 15.37 -12.31 1.12
N GLY A 180 15.50 -11.08 0.61
CA GLY A 180 16.23 -9.98 1.26
C GLY A 180 15.42 -9.13 2.24
N LEU A 181 14.16 -9.48 2.52
CA LEU A 181 13.34 -8.73 3.47
C LEU A 181 13.89 -8.90 4.89
N THR A 182 14.20 -7.78 5.55
CA THR A 182 14.80 -7.79 6.90
C THR A 182 13.79 -7.41 7.99
N SER A 183 12.74 -6.65 7.65
CA SER A 183 11.76 -6.17 8.63
C SER A 183 10.33 -6.15 8.08
N ILE A 184 9.39 -6.58 8.92
CA ILE A 184 7.94 -6.43 8.73
C ILE A 184 7.41 -5.51 9.83
N GLY A 185 6.78 -4.40 9.46
CA GLY A 185 6.23 -3.42 10.40
C GLY A 185 5.09 -3.95 11.29
N HIS A 186 4.74 -3.15 12.31
CA HIS A 186 3.62 -3.44 13.19
C HIS A 186 2.32 -3.56 12.39
N ASN A 187 1.48 -4.56 12.68
CA ASN A 187 0.21 -4.80 11.98
C ASN A 187 0.30 -4.92 10.45
N ALA A 188 1.49 -5.14 9.86
CA ALA A 188 1.67 -5.05 8.40
C ALA A 188 0.66 -5.88 7.58
N PHE A 189 0.23 -7.03 8.08
CA PHE A 189 -0.78 -7.90 7.48
C PHE A 189 -1.94 -8.18 8.46
N ASP A 190 -2.21 -7.28 9.41
CA ASP A 190 -3.33 -7.44 10.35
C ASP A 190 -4.66 -7.63 9.59
N SER A 191 -5.51 -8.52 10.08
CA SER A 191 -6.83 -8.81 9.52
C SER A 191 -6.82 -9.22 8.03
N CYS A 192 -5.71 -9.79 7.52
CA CYS A 192 -5.68 -10.48 6.22
C CYS A 192 -6.36 -11.86 6.35
N SER A 193 -7.69 -11.85 6.50
CA SER A 193 -8.46 -13.03 6.89
C SER A 193 -8.47 -14.16 5.85
N ALA A 194 -8.11 -13.91 4.59
CA ALA A 194 -7.95 -14.93 3.56
C ALA A 194 -6.53 -15.57 3.52
N LEU A 195 -5.54 -15.01 4.21
CA LEU A 195 -4.17 -15.52 4.18
C LEU A 195 -4.09 -16.90 4.83
N THR A 196 -3.70 -17.91 4.06
CA THR A 196 -3.70 -19.32 4.52
C THR A 196 -2.33 -19.81 4.99
N SER A 197 -1.26 -19.26 4.42
CA SER A 197 0.10 -19.62 4.77
C SER A 197 1.06 -18.44 4.56
N ILE A 198 2.14 -18.42 5.35
CA ILE A 198 3.23 -17.46 5.16
C ILE A 198 4.57 -18.15 5.37
N HIS A 199 5.52 -17.85 4.48
CA HIS A 199 6.91 -18.28 4.59
C HIS A 199 7.76 -17.06 4.91
N LEU A 200 8.31 -17.02 6.12
CA LEU A 200 9.15 -15.91 6.57
C LEU A 200 10.59 -16.12 6.03
N PRO A 201 11.19 -15.12 5.39
CA PRO A 201 12.49 -15.28 4.73
C PRO A 201 13.65 -15.36 5.73
N ALA A 202 14.74 -16.00 5.33
CA ALA A 202 15.90 -16.23 6.19
C ALA A 202 16.60 -14.94 6.67
N ALA A 203 16.52 -13.85 5.89
CA ALA A 203 17.09 -12.55 6.25
C ALA A 203 16.24 -11.77 7.26
N LEU A 204 15.04 -12.25 7.62
CA LEU A 204 14.11 -11.54 8.49
C LEU A 204 14.65 -11.50 9.93
N THR A 205 14.86 -10.29 10.45
CA THR A 205 15.37 -10.08 11.82
C THR A 205 14.32 -9.50 12.75
N SER A 206 13.24 -8.92 12.22
CA SER A 206 12.18 -8.29 13.02
C SER A 206 10.79 -8.56 12.44
N ILE A 207 9.86 -8.91 13.33
CA ILE A 207 8.42 -9.02 13.08
C ILE A 207 7.72 -8.07 14.03
N GLY A 208 7.07 -7.04 13.51
CA GLY A 208 6.36 -6.06 14.31
C GLY A 208 5.19 -6.65 15.09
N ASN A 209 4.84 -5.97 16.18
CA ASN A 209 3.67 -6.29 16.99
C ASN A 209 2.40 -6.36 16.11
N GLY A 210 1.61 -7.42 16.25
CA GLY A 210 0.39 -7.64 15.48
C GLY A 210 0.59 -7.88 13.97
N ALA A 211 1.81 -8.09 13.48
CA ALA A 211 2.09 -8.19 12.03
C ALA A 211 1.16 -9.12 11.25
N PHE A 212 0.69 -10.22 11.86
CA PHE A 212 -0.27 -11.16 11.30
C PHE A 212 -1.49 -11.35 12.21
N SER A 213 -1.79 -10.37 13.07
CA SER A 213 -2.97 -10.39 13.94
C SER A 213 -4.25 -10.56 13.11
N GLY A 214 -5.23 -11.31 13.62
CA GLY A 214 -6.52 -11.49 12.94
C GLY A 214 -6.46 -12.19 11.58
N CYS A 215 -5.33 -12.81 11.20
CA CYS A 215 -5.25 -13.68 10.03
C CYS A 215 -5.95 -15.01 10.31
N THR A 216 -7.28 -14.99 10.39
CA THR A 216 -8.09 -16.10 10.89
C THR A 216 -8.01 -17.38 10.05
N SER A 217 -7.67 -17.29 8.76
CA SER A 217 -7.43 -18.47 7.90
C SER A 217 -5.98 -18.98 7.91
N LEU A 218 -5.06 -18.33 8.64
CA LEU A 218 -3.65 -18.68 8.62
C LEU A 218 -3.43 -20.02 9.31
N ALA A 219 -3.21 -21.07 8.53
CA ALA A 219 -3.06 -22.44 8.99
C ALA A 219 -1.59 -22.87 9.11
N TYR A 220 -0.68 -22.19 8.42
CA TYR A 220 0.74 -22.54 8.38
C TYR A 220 1.66 -21.32 8.39
N VAL A 221 2.68 -21.38 9.24
CA VAL A 221 3.77 -20.40 9.29
C VAL A 221 5.10 -21.15 9.21
N ALA A 222 5.90 -20.83 8.19
CA ALA A 222 7.28 -21.28 8.08
C ALA A 222 8.19 -20.23 8.72
N PHE A 223 8.70 -20.53 9.92
CA PHE A 223 9.66 -19.67 10.63
C PHE A 223 11.08 -19.89 10.10
N PRO A 224 11.90 -18.83 9.95
CA PRO A 224 13.27 -18.97 9.50
C PRO A 224 14.18 -19.41 10.66
N ALA A 225 15.23 -20.16 10.35
CA ALA A 225 16.18 -20.65 11.37
C ALA A 225 16.91 -19.54 12.14
N SER A 226 16.99 -18.33 11.55
CA SER A 226 17.62 -17.13 12.10
C SER A 226 16.75 -16.40 13.15
N LEU A 227 15.47 -16.74 13.28
CA LEU A 227 14.55 -16.00 14.16
C LEU A 227 14.82 -16.32 15.64
N THR A 228 15.14 -15.28 16.42
CA THR A 228 15.49 -15.40 17.84
C THR A 228 14.38 -14.99 18.80
N SER A 229 13.39 -14.22 18.33
CA SER A 229 12.23 -13.78 19.12
C SER A 229 10.96 -13.66 18.26
N ILE A 230 9.81 -13.87 18.89
CA ILE A 230 8.47 -13.63 18.31
C ILE A 230 7.68 -12.80 19.32
N ASP A 231 7.29 -11.56 18.98
CA ASP A 231 6.44 -10.73 19.84
C ASP A 231 4.93 -11.03 19.63
N SER A 232 3.99 -10.10 19.90
CA SER A 232 2.54 -10.26 19.69
C SER A 232 2.11 -10.38 18.21
N ALA A 233 2.79 -11.17 17.39
CA ALA A 233 2.65 -11.15 15.93
C ALA A 233 1.45 -11.95 15.39
N PHE A 234 1.00 -13.02 16.05
CA PHE A 234 -0.01 -13.96 15.54
C PHE A 234 -1.28 -14.02 16.40
N TRP A 235 -1.65 -12.91 17.04
CA TRP A 235 -2.89 -12.83 17.83
C TRP A 235 -4.12 -13.18 16.97
N ASN A 236 -5.02 -14.01 17.51
CA ASN A 236 -6.26 -14.44 16.84
C ASN A 236 -6.07 -15.09 15.45
N CYS A 237 -4.96 -15.79 15.23
CA CYS A 237 -4.79 -16.69 14.08
C CYS A 237 -5.54 -18.01 14.34
N SER A 238 -6.87 -17.95 14.31
CA SER A 238 -7.73 -19.03 14.81
C SER A 238 -7.65 -20.35 14.03
N SER A 239 -7.16 -20.36 12.79
CA SER A 239 -6.91 -21.61 12.02
C SER A 239 -5.52 -22.22 12.23
N LEU A 240 -4.62 -21.55 12.95
CA LEU A 240 -3.25 -22.02 13.14
C LEU A 240 -3.24 -23.24 14.07
N ALA A 241 -3.10 -24.44 13.49
CA ALA A 241 -3.24 -25.68 14.24
C ALA A 241 -1.93 -26.22 14.83
N ARG A 242 -0.81 -25.97 14.14
CA ARG A 242 0.51 -26.50 14.49
C ARG A 242 1.58 -25.44 14.29
N VAL A 243 2.50 -25.35 15.24
CA VAL A 243 3.67 -24.48 15.16
C VAL A 243 4.93 -25.27 15.48
N THR A 244 5.97 -25.10 14.66
CA THR A 244 7.32 -25.61 14.91
C THR A 244 8.26 -24.42 14.93
N PHE A 245 8.88 -24.19 16.08
CA PHE A 245 9.81 -23.08 16.27
C PHE A 245 11.23 -23.46 15.84
N PRO A 246 12.03 -22.49 15.35
CA PRO A 246 13.43 -22.73 14.99
C PRO A 246 14.28 -22.98 16.25
N ALA A 247 15.37 -23.74 16.08
CA ALA A 247 16.27 -24.11 17.18
C ALA A 247 16.85 -22.90 17.96
N GLY A 248 17.03 -21.77 17.27
CA GLY A 248 17.58 -20.53 17.84
C GLY A 248 16.57 -19.62 18.54
N LEU A 249 15.29 -20.01 18.65
CA LEU A 249 14.28 -19.18 19.29
C LEU A 249 14.51 -19.11 20.80
N THR A 250 14.65 -17.90 21.34
CA THR A 250 14.95 -17.66 22.77
C THR A 250 13.80 -17.01 23.53
N SER A 251 12.84 -16.39 22.83
CA SER A 251 11.71 -15.71 23.48
C SER A 251 10.43 -15.72 22.63
N ILE A 252 9.31 -15.88 23.32
CA ILE A 252 7.95 -15.69 22.79
C ILE A 252 7.28 -14.65 23.67
N GLY A 253 6.92 -13.51 23.08
CA GLY A 253 6.33 -12.37 23.75
C GLY A 253 4.89 -12.60 24.20
N SER A 254 4.42 -11.69 25.04
CA SER A 254 3.05 -11.70 25.54
C SER A 254 2.04 -11.72 24.38
N LEU A 255 1.03 -12.58 24.49
CA LEU A 255 -0.07 -12.69 23.53
C LEU A 255 0.31 -13.05 22.10
N ALA A 256 1.57 -13.48 21.84
CA ALA A 256 2.08 -13.89 20.52
C ALA A 256 1.13 -14.81 19.73
N PHE A 257 0.51 -15.76 20.42
CA PHE A 257 -0.45 -16.73 19.87
C PHE A 257 -1.77 -16.75 20.67
N ALA A 258 -2.10 -15.66 21.37
CA ALA A 258 -3.36 -15.60 22.10
C ALA A 258 -4.54 -15.66 21.12
N LEU A 259 -5.62 -16.33 21.53
CA LEU A 259 -6.81 -16.61 20.69
C LEU A 259 -6.55 -17.45 19.43
N CYS A 260 -5.39 -18.10 19.29
CA CYS A 260 -5.17 -19.16 18.29
C CYS A 260 -5.92 -20.44 18.70
N SER A 261 -7.25 -20.43 18.58
CA SER A 261 -8.14 -21.46 19.14
C SER A 261 -7.96 -22.87 18.56
N SER A 262 -7.39 -23.02 17.35
CA SER A 262 -7.07 -24.33 16.77
C SER A 262 -5.69 -24.87 17.15
N LEU A 263 -4.84 -24.07 17.82
CA LEU A 263 -3.46 -24.43 18.12
C LEU A 263 -3.41 -25.60 19.11
N SER A 264 -3.15 -26.79 18.58
CA SER A 264 -3.20 -28.06 19.34
C SER A 264 -1.84 -28.72 19.49
N ARG A 265 -0.84 -28.28 18.71
CA ARG A 265 0.53 -28.79 18.79
C ARG A 265 1.56 -27.69 18.61
N VAL A 266 2.47 -27.60 19.56
CA VAL A 266 3.62 -26.68 19.54
C VAL A 266 4.88 -27.50 19.72
N THR A 267 5.88 -27.27 18.87
CA THR A 267 7.24 -27.83 19.03
C THR A 267 8.18 -26.68 19.32
N VAL A 268 8.70 -26.64 20.55
CA VAL A 268 9.73 -25.70 21.01
C VAL A 268 11.12 -26.34 20.85
N PRO A 269 12.20 -25.54 20.72
CA PRO A 269 13.58 -26.03 20.78
C PRO A 269 13.92 -26.78 22.08
#